data_AF-A0A7V0JIF9-F1
#
_entry.id   AF-A0A7V0JIF9-F1
#
_cell.length_a   1.000
_cell.length_b   1.000
_cell.length_c   1.000
_cell.angle_alpha   90.00
_cell.angle_beta   90.00
_cell.angle_gamma   90.00
#
_symmetry.space_group_name_H-M   'P 1'
#
loop_
_entity.id
_entity.type
_entity.pdbx_description
1 polymer ?
#
loop_
_entity_poly.entity_id
_entity_poly.type
_entity_poly.pdbx_seq_one_letter_code
_entity_poly.pdbx_strand_id
1 'polypeptide(L)'
;MEIYRKIFWPLDTKYIIMKVDNGRLKWEEEKEKREKKALENHARLSKLFKEDRFAFERERKRMIDEIINSVEDEEQKNRLRAFQESWDKKMRGAGSRRNRFVLAQTLFWEHFHETWQPAIQKFNYLLNNKQSIKNPNP
;
A
#
# COMPACT_ATOMS: atom_id res chain seq x y z
N MET A 1 -50.53 4.18 -26.09
CA MET A 1 -49.46 3.36 -25.48
C MET A 1 -48.53 4.25 -24.65
N GLU A 2 -49.06 4.96 -23.65
CA GLU A 2 -48.23 5.96 -22.93
C GLU A 2 -48.68 6.26 -21.49
N ILE A 3 -49.40 5.31 -20.86
CA ILE A 3 -49.92 5.50 -19.50
C ILE A 3 -49.32 4.49 -18.51
N TYR A 4 -48.76 3.38 -18.99
CA TYR A 4 -48.19 2.32 -18.15
C TYR A 4 -46.68 2.45 -17.86
N ARG A 5 -46.05 3.60 -18.17
CA ARG A 5 -44.62 3.85 -17.82
C ARG A 5 -44.42 4.69 -16.56
N LYS A 6 -45.48 5.21 -15.92
CA LYS A 6 -45.37 6.16 -14.80
C LYS A 6 -45.72 5.62 -13.41
N ILE A 7 -46.22 4.38 -13.29
CA ILE A 7 -46.79 3.88 -12.03
C ILE A 7 -45.92 2.80 -11.35
N PHE A 8 -45.04 2.09 -12.08
CA PHE A 8 -44.34 0.92 -11.52
C PHE A 8 -42.87 1.16 -11.11
N TRP A 9 -42.32 2.37 -11.26
CA TRP A 9 -40.92 2.65 -10.89
C TRP A 9 -40.66 4.03 -10.23
N PRO A 10 -41.20 4.34 -9.02
CA PRO A 10 -40.68 5.48 -8.26
C PRO A 10 -40.22 5.15 -6.82
N LEU A 11 -40.57 3.99 -6.27
CA LEU A 11 -40.33 3.66 -4.85
C LEU A 11 -39.05 2.85 -4.65
N ASP A 12 -38.78 1.86 -5.49
CA ASP A 12 -37.62 0.98 -5.32
C ASP A 12 -36.29 1.70 -5.59
N THR A 13 -36.24 2.58 -6.60
CA THR A 13 -35.07 3.44 -6.87
C THR A 13 -34.75 4.37 -5.71
N LYS A 14 -35.76 4.98 -5.07
CA LYS A 14 -35.53 5.87 -3.92
C LYS A 14 -34.95 5.11 -2.72
N TYR A 15 -35.44 3.90 -2.46
CA TYR A 15 -34.91 3.03 -1.41
C TYR A 15 -33.48 2.56 -1.70
N ILE A 16 -33.18 2.20 -2.95
CA ILE A 16 -31.83 1.81 -3.38
C ILE A 16 -30.87 3.00 -3.27
N ILE A 17 -31.26 4.18 -3.77
CA ILE A 17 -30.46 5.42 -3.69
C ILE A 17 -30.20 5.78 -2.21
N MET A 18 -31.23 5.81 -1.36
CA MET A 18 -31.05 6.09 0.07
C MET A 18 -30.13 5.07 0.77
N LYS A 19 -30.21 3.78 0.45
CA LYS A 19 -29.30 2.77 1.02
C LYS A 19 -27.85 2.94 0.54
N VAL A 20 -27.65 3.26 -0.74
CA VAL A 20 -26.33 3.52 -1.32
C VAL A 20 -25.72 4.78 -0.72
N ASP A 21 -26.51 5.85 -0.58
CA ASP A 21 -26.07 7.12 0.00
C ASP A 21 -25.75 6.96 1.50
N ASN A 22 -26.56 6.21 2.25
CA ASN A 22 -26.28 5.90 3.65
C ASN A 22 -25.03 5.01 3.82
N GLY A 23 -24.80 4.06 2.90
CA GLY A 23 -23.58 3.24 2.88
C GLY A 23 -22.32 4.07 2.57
N ARG A 24 -22.43 5.04 1.67
CA ARG A 24 -21.35 6.00 1.35
C ARG A 24 -21.04 6.90 2.54
N LEU A 25 -22.07 7.50 3.15
CA LEU A 25 -21.92 8.34 4.35
C LEU A 25 -21.23 7.59 5.50
N LYS A 26 -21.66 6.36 5.79
CA LYS A 26 -21.04 5.54 6.83
C LYS A 26 -19.56 5.22 6.53
N TRP A 27 -19.24 4.91 5.27
CA TRP A 27 -17.86 4.66 4.85
C TRP A 27 -16.98 5.92 4.94
N GLU A 28 -17.53 7.08 4.57
CA GLU A 28 -16.85 8.38 4.69
C GLU A 28 -16.58 8.73 6.16
N GLU A 29 -17.57 8.57 7.04
CA GLU A 29 -17.38 8.76 8.48
C GLU A 29 -16.35 7.79 9.08
N GLU A 30 -16.36 6.52 8.68
CA GLU A 30 -15.36 5.52 9.11
C GLU A 30 -13.96 5.83 8.55
N LYS A 31 -13.89 6.39 7.34
CA LYS A 31 -12.63 6.87 6.75
C LYS A 31 -12.09 8.06 7.54
N GLU A 32 -12.92 9.06 7.81
CA GLU A 32 -12.53 10.26 8.56
C GLU A 32 -12.06 9.90 9.97
N LYS A 33 -12.77 8.99 10.66
CA LYS A 33 -12.33 8.47 11.98
C LYS A 33 -10.97 7.77 11.91
N ARG A 34 -10.73 6.94 10.89
CA ARG A 34 -9.43 6.27 10.69
C ARG A 34 -8.32 7.27 10.40
N GLU A 35 -8.60 8.26 9.57
CA GLU A 35 -7.64 9.30 9.20
C GLU A 35 -7.27 10.16 10.41
N LYS A 36 -8.26 10.63 11.18
CA LYS A 36 -8.04 11.37 12.42
C LYS A 36 -7.17 10.58 13.41
N LYS A 37 -7.51 9.30 13.64
CA LYS A 37 -6.72 8.43 14.52
C LYS A 37 -5.29 8.22 14.02
N ALA A 38 -5.11 8.10 12.69
CA ALA A 38 -3.79 7.96 12.09
C ALA A 38 -2.95 9.24 12.28
N LEU A 39 -3.55 10.42 12.08
CA LEU A 39 -2.89 11.71 12.28
C LEU A 39 -2.50 11.95 13.74
N GLU A 40 -3.40 11.65 14.69
CA GLU A 40 -3.13 11.76 16.12
C GLU A 40 -1.99 10.83 16.55
N ASN A 41 -2.03 9.58 16.11
CA ASN A 41 -0.95 8.61 16.36
C ASN A 41 0.37 9.07 15.75
N HIS A 42 0.36 9.58 14.52
CA HIS A 42 1.54 10.11 13.86
C HIS A 42 2.12 11.31 14.64
N ALA A 43 1.27 12.25 15.07
CA ALA A 43 1.69 13.39 15.88
C ALA A 43 2.33 12.95 17.20
N ARG A 44 1.71 11.99 17.90
CA ARG A 44 2.24 11.40 19.13
C ARG A 44 3.62 10.78 18.93
N LEU A 45 3.77 9.95 17.90
CA LEU A 45 5.03 9.29 17.57
C LEU A 45 6.10 10.29 17.12
N SER A 46 5.72 11.31 16.36
CA SER A 46 6.64 12.38 15.94
C SER A 46 7.17 13.18 17.13
N LYS A 47 6.30 13.48 18.11
CA LYS A 47 6.70 14.11 19.37
C LYS A 47 7.68 13.22 20.13
N LEU A 48 7.34 11.94 20.30
CA LEU A 48 8.19 10.97 20.98
C LEU A 48 9.56 10.84 20.32
N PHE A 49 9.62 10.80 18.98
CA PHE A 49 10.90 10.75 18.25
C PHE A 49 11.81 11.95 18.53
N LYS A 50 11.24 13.15 18.70
CA LYS A 50 12.00 14.38 18.97
C LYS A 50 12.45 14.49 20.41
N GLU A 51 11.62 14.03 21.35
CA GLU A 51 11.82 14.21 22.79
C GLU A 51 12.56 13.02 23.43
N ASP A 52 12.15 11.79 23.12
CA ASP A 52 12.74 10.55 23.64
C ASP A 52 12.81 9.47 22.55
N ARG A 53 13.98 9.41 21.91
CA ARG A 53 14.24 8.45 20.84
C ARG A 53 14.15 6.99 21.29
N PHE A 54 14.51 6.68 22.54
CA PHE A 54 14.45 5.30 23.03
C PHE A 54 13.02 4.85 23.28
N ALA A 55 12.19 5.71 23.87
CA ALA A 55 10.77 5.45 24.01
C ALA A 55 10.08 5.30 22.64
N PHE A 56 10.48 6.12 21.66
CA PHE A 56 9.99 6.00 20.29
C PHE A 56 10.29 4.63 19.67
N GLU A 57 11.55 4.18 19.70
CA GLU A 57 11.92 2.91 19.08
C GLU A 57 11.21 1.72 19.77
N ARG A 58 11.00 1.80 21.09
CA ARG A 58 10.23 0.80 21.83
C ARG A 58 8.77 0.74 21.38
N GLU A 59 8.13 1.90 21.29
CA GLU A 59 6.73 2.01 20.87
C GLU A 59 6.55 1.57 19.40
N ARG A 60 7.46 1.99 18.52
CA ARG A 60 7.52 1.56 17.12
C ARG A 60 7.58 0.03 17.02
N LYS A 61 8.49 -0.59 17.78
CA LYS A 61 8.64 -2.05 17.78
C LYS A 61 7.36 -2.74 18.27
N ARG A 62 6.77 -2.27 19.37
CA ARG A 62 5.51 -2.82 19.91
C ARG A 62 4.39 -2.77 18.87
N MET A 63 4.21 -1.65 18.19
CA MET A 63 3.16 -1.49 17.17
C MET A 63 3.37 -2.41 15.97
N ILE A 64 4.62 -2.60 15.53
CA ILE A 64 4.94 -3.53 14.44
C ILE A 64 4.65 -4.98 14.88
N ASP A 65 5.07 -5.35 16.10
CA ASP A 65 4.81 -6.68 16.65
C ASP A 65 3.31 -6.96 16.79
N GLU A 66 2.51 -5.98 17.23
CA GLU A 66 1.05 -6.07 17.28
C GLU A 66 0.44 -6.36 15.90
N ILE A 67 0.89 -5.67 14.85
CA ILE A 67 0.43 -5.88 13.47
C ILE A 67 0.81 -7.29 12.99
N ILE A 68 2.07 -7.69 13.16
CA ILE A 68 2.54 -9.00 12.70
C ILE A 68 1.79 -10.12 13.43
N ASN A 69 1.61 -10.00 14.74
CA ASN A 69 0.94 -11.02 15.55
C ASN A 69 -0.58 -11.06 15.31
N SER A 70 -1.18 -10.02 14.73
CA SER A 70 -2.60 -9.99 14.36
C SER A 70 -2.94 -10.83 13.12
N VAL A 71 -1.94 -11.21 12.32
CA VAL A 71 -2.12 -12.10 11.18
C VAL A 71 -2.37 -13.52 11.70
N GLU A 72 -3.26 -14.30 11.09
CA GLU A 72 -3.49 -15.69 11.53
C GLU A 72 -2.49 -16.68 10.92
N ASP A 73 -2.16 -16.50 9.63
CA ASP A 73 -1.23 -17.37 8.90
C ASP A 73 0.23 -17.22 9.39
N GLU A 74 0.79 -18.32 9.88
CA GLU A 74 2.17 -18.41 10.36
C GLU A 74 3.21 -18.22 9.24
N GLU A 75 2.92 -18.65 8.01
CA GLU A 75 3.84 -18.44 6.90
C GLU A 75 3.93 -16.95 6.55
N GLN A 76 2.79 -16.27 6.48
CA GLN A 76 2.72 -14.81 6.31
C GLN A 76 3.38 -14.06 7.47
N LYS A 77 3.22 -14.49 8.73
CA LYS A 77 3.96 -13.91 9.87
C LYS A 77 5.47 -14.00 9.67
N ASN A 78 5.97 -15.16 9.29
CA ASN A 78 7.40 -15.37 9.06
C ASN A 78 7.93 -14.47 7.94
N ARG A 79 7.18 -14.33 6.84
CA ARG A 79 7.52 -13.38 5.76
C ARG A 79 7.58 -11.94 6.25
N LEU A 80 6.61 -11.51 7.05
CA LEU A 80 6.57 -10.15 7.60
C LEU A 80 7.74 -9.88 8.57
N ARG A 81 8.11 -10.87 9.40
CA ARG A 81 9.29 -10.78 10.28
C ARG A 81 10.58 -10.67 9.48
N ALA A 82 10.78 -11.53 8.48
CA ALA A 82 11.96 -11.46 7.62
C ALA A 82 12.06 -10.11 6.88
N PHE A 83 10.93 -9.59 6.40
CA PHE A 83 10.88 -8.26 5.79
C PHE A 83 11.29 -7.16 6.78
N GLN A 84 10.72 -7.18 7.99
CA GLN A 84 11.01 -6.21 9.02
C GLN A 84 12.49 -6.24 9.45
N GLU A 85 13.08 -7.43 9.61
CA GLU A 85 14.51 -7.58 9.94
C GLU A 85 15.41 -7.03 8.84
N SER A 86 15.09 -7.34 7.58
CA SER A 86 15.79 -6.79 6.41
C SER A 86 15.72 -5.26 6.41
N TRP A 87 14.54 -4.71 6.66
CA TRP A 87 14.32 -3.26 6.72
C TRP A 87 15.12 -2.60 7.85
N ASP A 88 15.08 -3.15 9.06
CA ASP A 88 15.83 -2.62 10.21
C ASP A 88 17.34 -2.67 9.96
N LYS A 89 17.85 -3.72 9.31
CA LYS A 89 19.25 -3.81 8.88
C LYS A 89 19.62 -2.69 7.91
N LYS A 90 18.78 -2.44 6.89
CA LYS A 90 18.98 -1.36 5.91
C LYS A 90 18.93 0.02 6.58
N MET A 91 18.06 0.21 7.57
CA MET A 91 17.85 1.49 8.25
C MET A 91 18.88 1.83 9.34
N ARG A 92 19.61 0.87 9.92
CA ARG A 92 20.69 1.14 10.90
C ARG A 92 21.74 2.13 10.38
N GLY A 93 22.00 2.14 9.07
CA GLY A 93 22.96 3.05 8.44
C GLY A 93 22.42 4.46 8.15
N ALA A 94 21.10 4.67 8.16
CA ALA A 94 20.43 5.86 7.64
C ALA A 94 20.46 7.11 8.57
N GLY A 95 21.33 7.15 9.58
CA GLY A 95 21.37 8.23 10.57
C GLY A 95 21.72 9.61 10.02
N SER A 96 22.50 9.70 8.93
CA SER A 96 22.92 10.98 8.32
C SER A 96 22.18 11.28 7.00
N ARG A 97 22.13 12.55 6.58
CA ARG A 97 21.54 12.94 5.29
C ARG A 97 22.25 12.25 4.11
N ARG A 98 23.58 12.15 4.17
CA ARG A 98 24.39 11.44 3.17
C ARG A 98 24.05 9.95 3.11
N ASN A 99 23.93 9.31 4.27
CA ASN A 99 23.62 7.88 4.32
C ASN A 99 22.20 7.57 3.84
N ARG A 100 21.23 8.47 4.08
CA ARG A 100 19.87 8.35 3.53
C ARG A 100 19.85 8.44 2.01
N PHE A 101 20.64 9.34 1.44
CA PHE A 101 20.77 9.44 -0.02
C PHE A 101 21.41 8.18 -0.61
N VAL A 102 22.52 7.70 -0.02
CA VAL A 102 23.15 6.44 -0.44
C VAL A 102 22.16 5.27 -0.31
N LEU A 103 21.42 5.18 0.79
CA LEU A 103 20.40 4.14 0.96
C LEU A 103 19.32 4.21 -0.12
N ALA A 104 18.84 5.41 -0.47
CA ALA A 104 17.87 5.58 -1.55
C ALA A 104 18.44 5.12 -2.91
N GLN A 105 19.70 5.45 -3.20
CA GLN A 105 20.39 4.97 -4.41
C GLN A 105 20.53 3.45 -4.41
N THR A 106 20.92 2.85 -3.28
CA THR A 106 21.06 1.38 -3.15
C THR A 106 19.71 0.70 -3.38
N LEU A 107 18.65 1.15 -2.71
CA LEU A 107 17.30 0.58 -2.87
C LEU A 107 16.80 0.72 -4.32
N PHE A 108 17.07 1.86 -4.97
CA PHE A 108 16.70 2.07 -6.37
C PHE A 108 17.42 1.08 -7.29
N TRP A 109 18.75 0.99 -7.19
CA TRP A 109 19.54 0.14 -8.09
C TRP A 109 19.29 -1.36 -7.83
N GLU A 110 19.10 -1.76 -6.57
CA GLU A 110 18.67 -3.12 -6.19
C GLU A 110 17.34 -3.47 -6.90
N HIS A 111 16.32 -2.62 -6.77
CA HIS A 111 15.03 -2.89 -7.41
C HIS A 111 15.09 -2.83 -8.95
N PHE A 112 15.89 -1.91 -9.49
CA PHE A 112 16.13 -1.84 -10.93
C PHE A 112 16.72 -3.14 -11.46
N HIS A 113 17.79 -3.64 -10.86
CA HIS A 113 18.47 -4.84 -11.34
C HIS A 113 17.70 -6.13 -11.06
N GLU A 114 17.05 -6.24 -9.91
CA GLU A 114 16.38 -7.48 -9.50
C GLU A 114 14.97 -7.61 -10.08
N THR A 115 14.28 -6.49 -10.33
CA THR A 115 12.87 -6.51 -10.75
C THR A 115 12.66 -5.89 -12.12
N TRP A 116 13.06 -4.63 -12.33
CA TRP A 116 12.70 -3.90 -13.55
C TRP A 116 13.49 -4.36 -14.77
N GLN A 117 14.80 -4.50 -14.66
CA GLN A 117 15.65 -4.89 -15.78
C GLN A 117 15.21 -6.27 -16.36
N PRO A 118 15.01 -7.33 -15.55
CA PRO A 118 14.49 -8.60 -16.07
C PRO A 118 13.10 -8.48 -16.71
N ALA A 119 12.20 -7.69 -16.10
CA ALA A 119 10.86 -7.47 -16.64
C ALA A 119 10.89 -6.72 -17.98
N ILE A 120 11.71 -5.68 -18.11
CA ILE A 120 11.92 -4.90 -19.33
C ILE A 120 12.53 -5.79 -20.41
N GLN A 121 13.54 -6.61 -20.07
CA GLN A 121 14.15 -7.57 -21.02
C GLN A 121 13.12 -8.59 -21.51
N LYS A 122 12.30 -9.15 -20.61
CA LYS A 122 11.21 -10.06 -20.98
C LYS A 122 10.19 -9.38 -21.89
N PHE A 123 9.83 -8.14 -21.58
CA PHE A 123 8.88 -7.36 -22.40
C PHE A 123 9.44 -7.07 -23.79
N ASN A 124 10.71 -6.66 -23.89
CA ASN A 124 11.41 -6.44 -25.15
C ASN A 124 11.46 -7.72 -26.01
N TYR A 125 11.75 -8.87 -25.39
CA TYR A 125 11.70 -10.17 -26.07
C TYR A 125 10.30 -10.47 -26.64
N LEU A 126 9.24 -10.26 -25.86
CA LEU A 126 7.86 -10.50 -26.30
C LEU A 126 7.42 -9.57 -27.44
N LEU A 127 7.86 -8.31 -27.43
CA LEU A 127 7.53 -7.37 -28.50
C LEU A 127 8.28 -7.68 -29.79
N ASN A 128 9.59 -7.92 -29.71
CA ASN A 128 10.42 -8.13 -30.90
C ASN A 128 10.22 -9.52 -31.53
N ASN A 129 9.91 -10.55 -30.74
CA ASN A 129 9.54 -11.87 -31.28
C ASN A 129 8.14 -11.90 -31.89
N LYS A 130 7.22 -11.00 -31.52
CA LYS A 130 5.94 -10.86 -32.22
C LYS A 130 6.07 -10.15 -33.57
N GLN A 131 7.09 -9.32 -33.75
CA GLN A 131 7.37 -8.66 -35.02
C GLN A 131 8.02 -9.59 -36.05
N SER A 132 8.88 -10.53 -35.62
CA SER A 132 9.51 -11.50 -36.55
C SER A 132 8.53 -12.49 -37.18
N ILE A 133 7.42 -12.82 -36.51
CA ILE A 133 6.39 -13.74 -37.04
C ILE A 133 5.48 -13.03 -38.07
N LYS A 134 5.39 -11.69 -38.03
CA LYS A 134 4.50 -10.90 -38.92
C LYS A 134 5.14 -10.46 -40.23
N ASN A 135 6.45 -10.64 -40.42
CA ASN A 135 7.12 -10.45 -41.70
C ASN A 135 7.68 -11.79 -42.21
N PRO A 136 6.83 -12.66 -42.79
CA PRO A 136 7.32 -13.58 -43.80
C PRO A 136 7.62 -12.74 -45.04
N ASN A 137 8.88 -12.32 -45.22
CA ASN A 137 9.28 -11.76 -46.50
C ASN A 137 9.22 -12.89 -47.54
N PRO A 138 8.66 -12.66 -48.75
CA PRO A 138 8.70 -13.62 -49.85
C PRO A 138 10.12 -13.90 -50.36
#